data_AF-A0A928RS38-F1
#
_entry.id   AF-A0A928RS38-F1
#
_cell.length_a   1.000
_cell.length_b   1.000
_cell.length_c   1.000
_cell.angle_alpha   90.00
_cell.angle_beta   90.00
_cell.angle_gamma   90.00
#
_symmetry.space_group_name_H-M   'P 1'
#
loop_
_entity.id
_entity.type
_entity.pdbx_description
1 polymer ?
#
loop_
_entity_poly.entity_id
_entity_poly.type
_entity_poly.pdbx_seq_one_letter_code
_entity_poly.pdbx_strand_id
1 'polypeptide(L)'
;MTNKEWFRQAKFGLMVHFGLYSLLAGEYKGRRMGKTIAEWAQSYFQIPIKEYEKLMQAFNPVFFDADEWCDLAVSAGMQYIVVTTKHHEGFALFDSKVDDYNVMHTPFKRDIIKELSVACRKKGLKFGIYYSQELDWHEEHGGGYSETEETSQGKPWTNFWDFPDTKKDFEICFRKKTIPQVTELLTNYGDIDLIWFDTPQDITKEQSIELYNLVKKYQPNCLINSRIGNGMGDYGSSNDNETDAEGNGMLYEVPATLNDTWGYKAYDQNWKSAETVLKIKNELNARGINYLLNVGPDPLGRIPAPSVDLLREVGKRRK
;
A
#
# COMPACT_ATOMS: atom_id res chain seq x y z
N MET A 1 -15.20 -1.79 22.45
CA MET A 1 -14.54 -0.61 21.84
C MET A 1 -14.80 -0.67 20.35
N THR A 2 -15.35 0.38 19.76
CA THR A 2 -15.56 0.48 18.30
C THR A 2 -14.21 0.67 17.58
N ASN A 3 -14.14 0.37 16.27
CA ASN A 3 -12.91 0.61 15.51
C ASN A 3 -12.54 2.11 15.46
N LYS A 4 -13.51 3.03 15.53
CA LYS A 4 -13.25 4.48 15.65
C LYS A 4 -12.59 4.86 16.97
N GLU A 5 -13.07 4.30 18.09
CA GLU A 5 -12.46 4.51 19.41
C GLU A 5 -11.06 3.91 19.50
N TRP A 6 -10.88 2.71 18.93
CA TRP A 6 -9.57 2.07 18.83
C TRP A 6 -8.60 2.90 17.99
N PHE A 7 -9.00 3.36 16.81
CA PHE A 7 -8.12 4.09 15.90
C PHE A 7 -7.62 5.39 16.52
N ARG A 8 -8.46 6.09 17.30
CA ARG A 8 -8.06 7.29 18.06
C ARG A 8 -6.93 7.01 19.06
N GLN A 9 -6.79 5.76 19.53
CA GLN A 9 -5.79 5.34 20.52
C GLN A 9 -4.64 4.53 19.89
N ALA A 10 -4.74 4.17 18.61
CA ALA A 10 -3.82 3.24 17.95
C ALA A 10 -2.40 3.79 17.85
N LYS A 11 -2.25 5.09 17.55
CA LYS A 11 -1.02 5.90 17.55
C LYS A 11 0.06 5.51 16.54
N PHE A 12 0.22 4.22 16.23
CA PHE A 12 1.33 3.73 15.44
C PHE A 12 0.99 2.44 14.69
N GLY A 13 1.23 2.42 13.38
CA GLY A 13 1.00 1.28 12.50
C GLY A 13 2.18 1.02 11.56
N LEU A 14 2.25 -0.22 11.05
CA LEU A 14 3.20 -0.60 9.99
C LEU A 14 2.49 -0.50 8.64
N MET A 15 3.10 0.16 7.66
CA MET A 15 2.71 0.01 6.25
C MET A 15 3.70 -0.90 5.54
N VAL A 16 3.23 -1.66 4.56
CA VAL A 16 4.08 -2.55 3.77
C VAL A 16 3.77 -2.39 2.29
N HIS A 17 4.78 -1.98 1.52
CA HIS A 17 4.76 -1.98 0.06
C HIS A 17 5.58 -3.14 -0.49
N PHE A 18 4.89 -4.12 -1.05
CA PHE A 18 5.49 -5.28 -1.70
C PHE A 18 4.78 -5.59 -3.02
N GLY A 19 5.52 -6.07 -4.01
CA GLY A 19 5.02 -6.29 -5.36
C GLY A 19 6.13 -6.70 -6.32
N LEU A 20 5.83 -6.79 -7.61
CA LEU A 20 6.82 -7.14 -8.63
C LEU A 20 7.92 -6.07 -8.73
N TYR A 21 7.58 -4.80 -8.48
CA TYR A 21 8.54 -3.71 -8.42
C TYR A 21 9.69 -3.94 -7.41
N SER A 22 9.46 -4.71 -6.35
CA SER A 22 10.52 -5.06 -5.38
C SER A 22 11.65 -5.86 -6.04
N LEU A 23 11.37 -6.65 -7.08
CA LEU A 23 12.37 -7.39 -7.84
C LEU A 23 13.29 -6.48 -8.65
N LEU A 24 12.77 -5.34 -9.14
CA LEU A 24 13.56 -4.34 -9.86
C LEU A 24 14.45 -3.53 -8.91
N ALA A 25 14.03 -3.37 -7.66
CA ALA A 25 14.78 -2.68 -6.61
C ALA A 25 15.28 -1.26 -7.02
N GLY A 26 14.50 -0.57 -7.86
CA GLY A 26 14.81 0.75 -8.43
C GLY A 26 15.77 0.75 -9.63
N GLU A 27 16.13 -0.40 -10.19
CA GLU A 27 17.04 -0.50 -11.34
C GLU A 27 16.43 -1.33 -12.46
N TYR A 28 16.58 -0.88 -13.70
CA TYR A 28 16.11 -1.59 -14.88
C TYR A 28 17.06 -1.42 -16.06
N LYS A 29 17.52 -2.55 -16.64
CA LYS A 29 18.47 -2.60 -17.77
C LYS A 29 19.72 -1.71 -17.54
N GLY A 30 20.31 -1.81 -16.34
CA GLY A 30 21.51 -1.06 -15.94
C GLY A 30 21.29 0.43 -15.69
N ARG A 31 20.03 0.91 -15.70
CA ARG A 31 19.68 2.30 -15.37
C ARG A 31 18.98 2.34 -14.02
N ARG A 32 19.49 3.17 -13.13
CA ARG A 32 18.87 3.45 -11.83
C ARG A 32 17.81 4.54 -11.96
N MET A 33 16.71 4.38 -11.22
CA MET A 33 15.75 5.45 -11.00
C MET A 33 16.42 6.61 -10.25
N GLY A 34 16.00 7.84 -10.57
CA GLY A 34 16.41 9.06 -9.87
C GLY A 34 15.83 9.13 -8.46
N LYS A 35 15.29 10.29 -8.08
CA LYS A 35 14.65 10.43 -6.77
C LYS A 35 13.30 9.69 -6.70
N THR A 36 12.78 9.13 -7.79
CA THR A 36 11.44 8.54 -7.87
C THR A 36 11.36 7.33 -6.95
N ILE A 37 10.21 7.18 -6.32
CA ILE A 37 9.84 6.06 -5.45
C ILE A 37 9.82 4.74 -6.25
N ALA A 38 10.35 3.67 -5.69
CA ALA A 38 10.72 2.46 -6.44
C ALA A 38 9.53 1.64 -6.94
N GLU A 39 8.39 1.69 -6.24
CA GLU A 39 7.15 1.05 -6.65
C GLU A 39 6.53 1.66 -7.91
N TRP A 40 7.05 2.82 -8.35
CA TRP A 40 6.74 3.45 -9.63
C TRP A 40 7.65 3.04 -10.78
N ALA A 41 8.50 2.01 -10.62
CA ALA A 41 9.47 1.59 -11.63
C ALA A 41 8.86 1.29 -13.01
N GLN A 42 7.68 0.66 -13.07
CA GLN A 42 7.03 0.35 -14.34
C GLN A 42 6.71 1.61 -15.14
N SER A 43 6.07 2.61 -14.52
CA SER A 43 5.81 3.92 -15.15
C SER A 43 7.09 4.70 -15.42
N TYR A 44 8.05 4.67 -14.49
CA TYR A 44 9.32 5.39 -14.64
C TYR A 44 10.10 5.00 -15.89
N PHE A 45 10.22 3.69 -16.12
CA PHE A 45 10.91 3.13 -17.27
C PHE A 45 9.99 2.84 -18.47
N GLN A 46 8.68 3.06 -18.31
CA GLN A 46 7.64 2.72 -19.29
C GLN A 46 7.80 1.26 -19.77
N ILE A 47 7.89 0.33 -18.80
CA ILE A 47 8.14 -1.08 -19.09
C ILE A 47 6.85 -1.69 -19.65
N PRO A 48 6.85 -2.23 -20.88
CA PRO A 48 5.67 -2.85 -21.47
C PRO A 48 5.13 -3.97 -20.58
N ILE A 49 3.81 -4.11 -20.48
CA ILE A 49 3.14 -5.13 -19.64
C ILE A 49 3.76 -6.51 -19.86
N LYS A 50 3.89 -6.96 -21.12
CA LYS A 50 4.45 -8.28 -21.46
C LYS A 50 5.89 -8.49 -20.99
N GLU A 51 6.66 -7.41 -20.85
CA GLU A 51 8.01 -7.48 -20.31
C GLU A 51 7.98 -7.49 -18.78
N TYR A 52 7.12 -6.67 -18.17
CA TYR A 52 6.95 -6.58 -16.73
C TYR A 52 6.38 -7.87 -16.13
N GLU A 53 5.41 -8.52 -16.79
CA GLU A 53 4.82 -9.82 -16.41
C GLU A 53 5.85 -10.93 -16.24
N LYS A 54 7.00 -10.85 -16.93
CA LYS A 54 8.08 -11.83 -16.76
C LYS A 54 8.63 -11.84 -15.33
N LEU A 55 8.48 -10.75 -14.58
CA LEU A 55 8.83 -10.69 -13.16
C LEU A 55 8.05 -11.72 -12.33
N MET A 56 6.82 -12.09 -12.72
CA MET A 56 6.06 -13.15 -12.05
C MET A 56 6.78 -14.49 -12.05
N GLN A 57 7.56 -14.79 -13.11
CA GLN A 57 8.32 -16.03 -13.22
C GLN A 57 9.52 -16.07 -12.25
N ALA A 58 9.98 -14.91 -11.78
CA ALA A 58 11.05 -14.76 -10.81
C ALA A 58 10.56 -14.49 -9.38
N PHE A 59 9.27 -14.17 -9.21
CA PHE A 59 8.69 -13.84 -7.91
C PHE A 59 8.57 -15.10 -7.03
N ASN A 60 9.58 -15.30 -6.18
CA ASN A 60 9.64 -16.41 -5.24
C ASN A 60 10.29 -15.95 -3.92
N PRO A 61 9.57 -15.19 -3.08
CA PRO A 61 10.10 -14.69 -1.82
C PRO A 61 10.23 -15.81 -0.78
N VAL A 62 11.27 -16.62 -0.91
CA VAL A 62 11.51 -17.83 -0.09
C VAL A 62 11.72 -17.54 1.40
N PHE A 63 12.02 -16.30 1.78
CA PHE A 63 12.15 -15.85 3.17
C PHE A 63 10.95 -15.04 3.65
N PHE A 64 9.85 -14.97 2.89
CA PHE A 64 8.61 -14.37 3.38
C PHE A 64 8.03 -15.20 4.55
N ASP A 65 7.87 -14.51 5.68
CA ASP A 65 7.22 -15.00 6.88
C ASP A 65 6.31 -13.92 7.46
N ALA A 66 5.00 -14.17 7.41
CA ALA A 66 3.99 -13.28 7.97
C ALA A 66 4.08 -13.12 9.50
N ASP A 67 4.45 -14.19 10.23
CA ASP A 67 4.67 -14.12 11.67
C ASP A 67 5.87 -13.20 11.97
N GLU A 68 6.95 -13.25 11.19
CA GLU A 68 8.12 -12.36 11.39
C GLU A 68 7.77 -10.89 11.17
N TRP A 69 7.02 -10.57 10.11
CA TRP A 69 6.58 -9.19 9.85
C TRP A 69 5.68 -8.67 10.99
N CYS A 70 4.74 -9.49 11.46
CA CYS A 70 3.87 -9.13 12.58
C CYS A 70 4.64 -9.03 13.91
N ASP A 71 5.64 -9.89 14.16
CA ASP A 71 6.49 -9.81 15.35
C ASP A 71 7.30 -8.50 15.37
N LEU A 72 7.80 -8.07 14.21
CA LEU A 72 8.47 -6.78 14.11
C LEU A 72 7.55 -5.62 14.49
N ALA A 73 6.32 -5.59 13.94
CA ALA A 73 5.33 -4.57 14.26
C ALA A 73 5.00 -4.54 15.77
N VAL A 74 4.74 -5.70 16.37
CA VAL A 74 4.50 -5.82 17.82
C VAL A 74 5.70 -5.33 18.62
N SER A 75 6.91 -5.72 18.23
CA SER A 75 8.14 -5.34 18.94
C SER A 75 8.39 -3.83 18.91
N ALA A 76 8.04 -3.16 17.81
CA ALA A 76 8.11 -1.71 17.65
C ALA A 76 6.96 -0.97 18.37
N GLY A 77 5.96 -1.71 18.84
CA GLY A 77 4.82 -1.17 19.55
C GLY A 77 3.67 -0.69 18.68
N MET A 78 3.64 -1.10 17.42
CA MET A 78 2.56 -0.82 16.48
C MET A 78 1.31 -1.63 16.86
N GLN A 79 0.13 -1.11 16.51
CA GLN A 79 -1.16 -1.73 16.84
C GLN A 79 -1.86 -2.34 15.61
N TYR A 80 -1.37 -2.04 14.41
CA TYR A 80 -1.97 -2.47 13.15
C TYR A 80 -0.94 -2.54 12.02
N ILE A 81 -1.29 -3.27 10.97
CA ILE A 81 -0.53 -3.35 9.72
C ILE A 81 -1.47 -2.98 8.57
N VAL A 82 -0.99 -2.19 7.60
CA VAL A 82 -1.63 -1.95 6.30
C VAL A 82 -0.69 -2.46 5.20
N VAL A 83 -1.15 -3.40 4.39
CA VAL A 83 -0.32 -4.02 3.33
C VAL A 83 -0.92 -3.80 1.95
N THR A 84 -0.07 -3.53 0.94
CA THR A 84 -0.47 -3.46 -0.47
C THR A 84 -1.06 -4.79 -0.94
N THR A 85 -2.37 -4.84 -1.15
CA THR A 85 -3.04 -5.98 -1.78
C THR A 85 -2.91 -5.94 -3.30
N LYS A 86 -3.00 -4.74 -3.87
CA LYS A 86 -2.72 -4.42 -5.28
C LYS A 86 -2.20 -2.99 -5.35
N HIS A 87 -1.02 -2.78 -5.94
CA HIS A 87 -0.48 -1.45 -6.21
C HIS A 87 -0.83 -0.99 -7.64
N HIS A 88 -0.33 0.18 -8.07
CA HIS A 88 -0.59 0.72 -9.42
C HIS A 88 -0.15 -0.20 -10.55
N GLU A 89 0.86 -1.06 -10.32
CA GLU A 89 1.29 -2.06 -11.32
C GLU A 89 0.20 -3.07 -11.69
N GLY A 90 -0.90 -3.15 -10.92
CA GLY A 90 -2.05 -4.00 -11.19
C GLY A 90 -1.93 -5.43 -10.65
N PHE A 91 -0.76 -5.80 -10.11
CA PHE A 91 -0.47 -7.15 -9.59
C PHE A 91 -1.06 -7.35 -8.20
N ALA A 92 -1.84 -8.41 -8.02
CA ALA A 92 -2.47 -8.74 -6.75
C ALA A 92 -1.61 -9.69 -5.89
N LEU A 93 -1.38 -9.35 -4.62
CA LEU A 93 -0.68 -10.19 -3.63
C LEU A 93 -1.58 -11.24 -2.96
N PHE A 94 -2.76 -11.48 -3.51
CA PHE A 94 -3.78 -12.35 -2.96
C PHE A 94 -4.37 -13.25 -4.05
N ASP A 95 -5.07 -14.32 -3.67
CA ASP A 95 -5.69 -15.26 -4.63
C ASP A 95 -6.95 -14.67 -5.27
N SER A 96 -6.77 -13.78 -6.24
CA SER A 96 -7.88 -13.21 -7.02
C SER A 96 -8.37 -14.20 -8.08
N LYS A 97 -9.69 -14.38 -8.18
CA LYS A 97 -10.36 -15.16 -9.24
C LYS A 97 -10.78 -14.30 -10.42
N VAL A 98 -10.63 -12.99 -10.30
CA VAL A 98 -10.99 -11.99 -11.31
C VAL A 98 -9.89 -11.85 -12.36
N ASP A 99 -8.63 -11.98 -11.95
CA ASP A 99 -7.47 -11.73 -12.79
C ASP A 99 -6.32 -12.67 -12.42
N ASP A 100 -5.75 -13.38 -13.42
CA ASP A 100 -4.62 -14.29 -13.27
C ASP A 100 -3.30 -13.54 -12.97
N TYR A 101 -3.28 -12.21 -13.08
CA TYR A 101 -2.15 -11.36 -12.73
C TYR A 101 -2.02 -11.18 -11.20
N ASN A 102 -1.79 -12.30 -10.51
CA ASN A 102 -1.70 -12.37 -9.06
C ASN A 102 -0.63 -13.36 -8.55
N VAL A 103 -0.32 -13.29 -7.26
CA VAL A 103 0.77 -14.05 -6.60
C VAL A 103 0.62 -15.57 -6.74
N MET A 104 -0.60 -16.09 -6.91
CA MET A 104 -0.82 -17.53 -7.08
C MET A 104 -0.32 -18.06 -8.43
N HIS A 105 -0.09 -17.18 -9.40
CA HIS A 105 0.45 -17.50 -10.72
C HIS A 105 1.97 -17.29 -10.81
N THR A 106 2.65 -17.20 -9.67
CA THR A 106 4.12 -17.15 -9.55
C THR A 106 4.66 -18.50 -9.05
N PRO A 107 5.99 -18.75 -9.05
CA PRO A 107 6.55 -19.91 -8.37
C PRO A 107 6.26 -19.97 -6.86
N PHE A 108 5.95 -18.83 -6.22
CA PHE A 108 5.69 -18.76 -4.78
C PHE A 108 4.39 -19.45 -4.35
N LYS A 109 3.31 -19.28 -5.13
CA LYS A 109 2.00 -19.94 -4.95
C LYS A 109 1.41 -19.88 -3.54
N ARG A 110 1.67 -18.79 -2.83
CA ARG A 110 1.18 -18.54 -1.47
C ARG A 110 0.47 -17.20 -1.43
N ASP A 111 -0.68 -17.19 -0.76
CA ASP A 111 -1.49 -15.98 -0.57
C ASP A 111 -0.94 -15.16 0.60
N ILE A 112 -0.18 -14.11 0.27
CA ILE A 112 0.49 -13.24 1.24
C ILE A 112 -0.52 -12.53 2.13
N ILE A 113 -1.64 -12.05 1.56
CA ILE A 113 -2.67 -11.32 2.30
C ILE A 113 -3.39 -12.25 3.28
N LYS A 114 -3.66 -13.50 2.89
CA LYS A 114 -4.22 -14.52 3.79
C LYS A 114 -3.29 -14.81 4.95
N GLU A 115 -2.01 -15.06 4.69
CA GLU A 115 -1.02 -15.33 5.74
C GLU A 115 -0.88 -14.16 6.72
N LEU A 116 -0.81 -12.92 6.23
CA LEU A 116 -0.74 -11.73 7.08
C LEU A 116 -2.00 -11.50 7.89
N SER A 117 -3.19 -11.73 7.31
CA SER A 117 -4.46 -11.62 8.04
C SER A 117 -4.50 -12.58 9.25
N VAL A 118 -4.00 -13.80 9.07
CA VAL A 118 -3.96 -14.84 10.11
C VAL A 118 -2.94 -14.48 11.17
N ALA A 119 -1.74 -14.07 10.77
CA ALA A 119 -0.68 -13.66 11.68
C ALA A 119 -1.07 -12.44 12.52
N CYS A 120 -1.71 -11.43 11.92
CA CYS A 120 -2.20 -10.25 12.64
C CYS A 120 -3.19 -10.64 13.74
N ARG A 121 -4.21 -11.45 13.42
CA ARG A 121 -5.19 -11.94 14.41
C ARG A 121 -4.53 -12.71 15.54
N LYS A 122 -3.60 -13.62 15.21
CA LYS A 122 -2.86 -14.42 16.20
C LYS A 122 -2.07 -13.54 17.18
N LYS A 123 -1.53 -12.41 16.72
CA LYS A 123 -0.72 -11.49 17.52
C LYS A 123 -1.50 -10.29 18.08
N GLY A 124 -2.82 -10.25 17.89
CA GLY A 124 -3.67 -9.16 18.38
C GLY A 124 -3.46 -7.82 17.65
N LEU A 125 -2.90 -7.85 16.44
CA LEU A 125 -2.81 -6.68 15.56
C LEU A 125 -4.09 -6.53 14.76
N LYS A 126 -4.51 -5.28 14.58
CA LYS A 126 -5.58 -4.93 13.62
C LYS A 126 -5.04 -5.05 12.20
N PHE A 127 -5.86 -5.55 11.28
CA PHE A 127 -5.42 -5.85 9.92
C PHE A 127 -6.06 -4.91 8.91
N GLY A 128 -5.22 -4.17 8.20
CA GLY A 128 -5.58 -3.24 7.15
C GLY A 128 -5.00 -3.64 5.80
N ILE A 129 -5.67 -3.19 4.75
CA ILE A 129 -5.28 -3.44 3.38
C ILE A 129 -5.19 -2.13 2.60
N TYR A 130 -4.18 -2.00 1.75
CA TYR A 130 -4.11 -0.97 0.72
C TYR A 130 -4.58 -1.57 -0.60
N TYR A 131 -5.37 -0.81 -1.37
CA TYR A 131 -5.77 -1.18 -2.73
C TYR A 131 -5.76 0.06 -3.62
N SER A 132 -4.99 0.04 -4.71
CA SER A 132 -5.07 1.11 -5.71
C SER A 132 -6.35 0.95 -6.53
N GLN A 133 -7.42 1.65 -6.11
CA GLN A 133 -8.75 1.53 -6.70
C GLN A 133 -8.86 2.07 -8.11
N GLU A 134 -8.00 3.02 -8.45
CA GLU A 134 -8.07 3.75 -9.70
C GLU A 134 -6.95 3.43 -10.68
N LEU A 135 -5.69 3.60 -10.24
CA LEU A 135 -4.56 3.30 -11.10
C LEU A 135 -4.40 1.78 -11.23
N ASP A 136 -4.32 1.35 -12.47
CA ASP A 136 -4.02 -0.03 -12.85
C ASP A 136 -3.27 0.00 -14.17
N TRP A 137 -1.95 -0.16 -14.13
CA TRP A 137 -1.10 -0.15 -15.31
C TRP A 137 -1.18 -1.44 -16.11
N HIS A 138 -1.81 -2.47 -15.57
CA HIS A 138 -2.05 -3.74 -16.27
C HIS A 138 -3.37 -3.71 -17.06
N GLU A 139 -4.35 -2.93 -16.60
CA GLU A 139 -5.64 -2.81 -17.29
C GLU A 139 -5.70 -1.64 -18.29
N GLU A 140 -6.20 -1.93 -19.50
CA GLU A 140 -6.32 -1.00 -20.63
C GLU A 140 -7.07 0.28 -20.25
N HIS A 141 -8.14 0.14 -19.46
CA HIS A 141 -8.98 1.23 -19.00
C HIS A 141 -8.63 1.73 -17.59
N GLY A 142 -7.46 1.38 -17.05
CA GLY A 142 -6.98 1.91 -15.76
C GLY A 142 -6.92 3.44 -15.77
N GLY A 143 -7.26 4.05 -14.62
CA GLY A 143 -7.40 5.50 -14.46
C GLY A 143 -6.07 6.26 -14.47
N GLY A 144 -6.12 7.53 -14.06
CA GLY A 144 -5.05 8.51 -14.15
C GLY A 144 -4.91 9.17 -15.53
N TYR A 145 -5.93 9.11 -16.39
CA TYR A 145 -5.83 9.59 -17.78
C TYR A 145 -6.35 11.01 -18.00
N SER A 146 -7.15 11.57 -17.08
CA SER A 146 -7.54 12.99 -17.15
C SER A 146 -6.43 13.93 -16.66
N GLU A 147 -5.48 13.40 -15.90
CA GLU A 147 -4.30 14.13 -15.45
C GLU A 147 -3.28 14.23 -16.59
N THR A 148 -3.11 15.44 -17.11
CA THR A 148 -2.18 15.73 -18.23
C THR A 148 -0.79 16.15 -17.76
N GLU A 149 -0.59 16.28 -16.44
CA GLU A 149 0.69 16.64 -15.85
C GLU A 149 1.49 15.41 -15.40
N GLU A 150 2.80 15.46 -15.66
CA GLU A 150 3.73 14.44 -15.25
C GLU A 150 3.79 14.32 -13.71
N THR A 151 3.65 13.11 -13.19
CA THR A 151 3.51 12.79 -11.76
C THR A 151 4.83 12.40 -11.15
N SER A 152 4.88 12.20 -9.82
CA SER A 152 5.98 11.60 -9.06
C SER A 152 7.33 11.73 -9.77
N GLN A 153 7.75 12.98 -9.97
CA GLN A 153 9.02 13.35 -10.61
C GLN A 153 9.11 13.10 -12.13
N GLY A 154 8.03 13.39 -12.86
CA GLY A 154 8.05 13.48 -14.31
C GLY A 154 7.53 12.24 -15.07
N LYS A 155 6.64 11.42 -14.50
CA LYS A 155 6.20 10.14 -15.10
C LYS A 155 4.68 10.00 -15.19
N PRO A 156 4.11 9.24 -16.15
CA PRO A 156 2.65 9.19 -16.34
C PRO A 156 1.88 8.51 -15.20
N TRP A 157 0.69 9.02 -14.85
CA TRP A 157 -0.25 8.36 -13.92
C TRP A 157 -0.81 7.05 -14.50
N THR A 158 -1.11 7.03 -15.80
CA THR A 158 -1.70 5.89 -16.50
C THR A 158 -0.72 5.25 -17.48
N ASN A 159 -0.99 4.00 -17.85
CA ASN A 159 -0.20 3.29 -18.85
C ASN A 159 -0.57 3.74 -20.27
N PHE A 160 0.12 4.77 -20.78
CA PHE A 160 0.04 5.18 -22.18
C PHE A 160 1.10 4.52 -23.07
N TRP A 161 2.08 3.81 -22.51
CA TRP A 161 3.13 3.18 -23.29
C TRP A 161 2.68 1.84 -23.91
N ASP A 162 1.77 1.12 -23.27
CA ASP A 162 1.08 -0.04 -23.85
C ASP A 162 -0.26 0.34 -24.51
N PHE A 163 -0.93 1.40 -24.03
CA PHE A 163 -2.26 1.83 -24.50
C PHE A 163 -2.28 3.29 -25.02
N PRO A 164 -1.44 3.67 -26.01
CA PRO A 164 -1.28 5.06 -26.43
C PRO A 164 -2.51 5.65 -27.14
N ASP A 165 -3.25 4.81 -27.88
CA ASP A 165 -4.37 5.24 -28.72
C ASP A 165 -5.74 4.88 -28.11
N THR A 166 -5.75 4.32 -26.90
CA THR A 166 -6.99 3.91 -26.24
C THR A 166 -7.74 5.12 -25.70
N LYS A 167 -9.00 5.28 -26.12
CA LYS A 167 -9.94 6.16 -25.42
C LYS A 167 -10.35 5.49 -24.11
N LYS A 168 -9.62 5.78 -23.04
CA LYS A 168 -9.85 5.21 -21.71
C LYS A 168 -11.22 5.57 -21.15
N ASP A 169 -11.77 4.64 -20.37
CA ASP A 169 -13.08 4.75 -19.71
C ASP A 169 -13.01 3.96 -18.40
N PHE A 170 -12.74 4.67 -17.31
CA PHE A 170 -12.50 4.06 -16.00
C PHE A 170 -13.68 3.20 -15.51
N GLU A 171 -14.92 3.44 -15.95
CA GLU A 171 -16.07 2.59 -15.59
C GLU A 171 -15.83 1.13 -15.99
N ILE A 172 -15.14 0.87 -17.10
CA ILE A 172 -14.81 -0.48 -17.55
C ILE A 172 -13.86 -1.17 -16.56
N CYS A 173 -12.77 -0.51 -16.16
CA CYS A 173 -11.84 -1.02 -15.15
C CYS A 173 -12.53 -1.18 -13.78
N PHE A 174 -13.34 -0.19 -13.40
CA PHE A 174 -14.06 -0.17 -12.13
C PHE A 174 -14.98 -1.38 -11.97
N ARG A 175 -15.74 -1.72 -13.03
CA ARG A 175 -16.66 -2.86 -13.04
C ARG A 175 -15.99 -4.20 -13.22
N LYS A 176 -14.97 -4.30 -14.08
CA LYS A 176 -14.32 -5.57 -14.41
C LYS A 176 -13.32 -6.00 -13.34
N LYS A 177 -12.61 -5.06 -12.71
CA LYS A 177 -11.47 -5.36 -11.84
C LYS A 177 -11.64 -4.79 -10.43
N THR A 178 -11.82 -3.47 -10.29
CA THR A 178 -11.85 -2.81 -8.96
C THR A 178 -12.94 -3.34 -8.03
N ILE A 179 -14.22 -3.30 -8.43
CA ILE A 179 -15.32 -3.74 -7.57
C ILE A 179 -15.24 -5.25 -7.27
N PRO A 180 -14.99 -6.13 -8.25
CA PRO A 180 -14.80 -7.55 -7.99
C PRO A 180 -13.63 -7.86 -7.03
N GLN A 181 -12.44 -7.30 -7.26
CA GLN A 181 -11.27 -7.57 -6.41
C GLN A 181 -11.43 -7.02 -4.98
N VAL A 182 -11.99 -5.81 -4.83
CA VAL A 182 -12.33 -5.28 -3.51
C VAL A 182 -13.35 -6.18 -2.81
N THR A 183 -14.34 -6.73 -3.53
CA THR A 183 -15.28 -7.70 -2.95
C THR A 183 -14.58 -8.98 -2.46
N GLU A 184 -13.63 -9.53 -3.22
CA GLU A 184 -12.83 -10.69 -2.80
C GLU A 184 -12.06 -10.42 -1.50
N LEU A 185 -11.41 -9.24 -1.41
CA LEU A 185 -10.67 -8.81 -0.23
C LEU A 185 -11.57 -8.66 1.01
N LEU A 186 -12.78 -8.11 0.83
CA LEU A 186 -13.73 -7.89 1.92
C LEU A 186 -14.42 -9.18 2.40
N THR A 187 -14.33 -10.29 1.66
CA THR A 187 -15.10 -11.50 1.95
C THR A 187 -14.25 -12.73 2.29
N ASN A 188 -12.96 -12.77 1.90
CA ASN A 188 -12.14 -13.98 2.03
C ASN A 188 -11.06 -13.93 3.13
N TYR A 189 -10.79 -12.75 3.70
CA TYR A 189 -9.61 -12.52 4.57
C TYR A 189 -9.95 -12.31 6.05
N GLY A 190 -11.23 -12.50 6.43
CA GLY A 190 -11.73 -12.26 7.79
C GLY A 190 -12.07 -10.79 8.03
N ASP A 191 -12.00 -10.34 9.28
CA ASP A 191 -12.24 -8.94 9.62
C ASP A 191 -11.13 -8.05 9.03
N ILE A 192 -11.54 -7.06 8.24
CA ILE A 192 -10.67 -5.98 7.75
C ILE A 192 -10.98 -4.73 8.57
N ASP A 193 -9.98 -4.22 9.28
CA ASP A 193 -10.16 -3.09 10.19
C ASP A 193 -9.97 -1.74 9.49
N LEU A 194 -9.13 -1.70 8.46
CA LEU A 194 -8.75 -0.52 7.70
C LEU A 194 -8.66 -0.86 6.21
N ILE A 195 -9.18 0.01 5.36
CA ILE A 195 -8.89 -0.01 3.92
C ILE A 195 -8.33 1.35 3.50
N TRP A 196 -7.21 1.28 2.78
CA TRP A 196 -6.43 2.41 2.31
C TRP A 196 -6.52 2.47 0.79
N PHE A 197 -7.33 3.38 0.29
CA PHE A 197 -7.45 3.70 -1.12
C PHE A 197 -6.46 4.82 -1.48
N ASP A 198 -6.22 5.05 -2.76
CA ASP A 198 -5.19 5.97 -3.22
C ASP A 198 -5.50 6.66 -4.55
N THR A 199 -4.88 7.83 -4.75
CA THR A 199 -4.85 8.60 -6.01
C THR A 199 -6.20 8.67 -6.76
N PRO A 200 -7.27 9.22 -6.16
CA PRO A 200 -8.57 9.36 -6.82
C PRO A 200 -8.55 10.54 -7.83
N GLN A 201 -8.18 10.30 -9.09
CA GLN A 201 -8.15 11.30 -10.17
C GLN A 201 -9.43 11.26 -11.02
N ASP A 202 -9.70 10.13 -11.67
CA ASP A 202 -10.81 9.89 -12.59
C ASP A 202 -12.07 9.32 -11.90
N ILE A 203 -11.96 8.79 -10.68
CA ILE A 203 -13.08 8.16 -9.98
C ILE A 203 -14.20 9.18 -9.69
N THR A 204 -15.40 8.87 -10.17
CA THR A 204 -16.56 9.75 -9.97
C THR A 204 -17.05 9.70 -8.53
N LYS A 205 -17.84 10.71 -8.15
CA LYS A 205 -18.51 10.74 -6.84
C LYS A 205 -19.42 9.52 -6.67
N GLU A 206 -20.15 9.13 -7.70
CA GLU A 206 -21.05 7.96 -7.68
C GLU A 206 -20.27 6.67 -7.47
N GLN A 207 -19.12 6.50 -8.14
CA GLN A 207 -18.23 5.35 -7.95
C GLN A 207 -17.61 5.33 -6.54
N SER A 208 -17.22 6.48 -6.00
CA SER A 208 -16.73 6.59 -4.61
C SER A 208 -17.80 6.21 -3.58
N ILE A 209 -19.04 6.66 -3.79
CA ILE A 209 -20.20 6.28 -2.96
C ILE A 209 -20.43 4.77 -3.04
N GLU A 210 -20.40 4.21 -4.24
CA GLU A 210 -20.58 2.78 -4.46
C GLU A 210 -19.49 1.96 -3.74
N LEU A 211 -18.23 2.35 -3.89
CA LEU A 211 -17.10 1.70 -3.25
C LEU A 211 -17.14 1.80 -1.73
N TYR A 212 -17.52 2.97 -1.19
CA TYR A 212 -17.73 3.16 0.25
C TYR A 212 -18.83 2.21 0.77
N ASN A 213 -19.97 2.17 0.08
CA ASN A 213 -21.10 1.32 0.46
C ASN A 213 -20.76 -0.18 0.36
N LEU A 214 -19.96 -0.58 -0.63
CA LEU A 214 -19.46 -1.94 -0.77
C LEU A 214 -18.65 -2.36 0.46
N VAL A 215 -17.69 -1.51 0.87
CA VAL A 215 -16.88 -1.76 2.09
C VAL A 215 -17.79 -1.86 3.30
N LYS A 216 -18.73 -0.93 3.51
CA LYS A 216 -19.63 -0.96 4.67
C LYS A 216 -20.60 -2.13 4.67
N LYS A 217 -21.00 -2.62 3.50
CA LYS A 217 -21.87 -3.80 3.36
C LYS A 217 -21.19 -5.07 3.87
N TYR A 218 -19.94 -5.30 3.50
CA TYR A 218 -19.21 -6.53 3.85
C TYR A 218 -18.40 -6.41 5.14
N GLN A 219 -17.90 -5.22 5.45
CA GLN A 219 -17.03 -4.94 6.58
C GLN A 219 -17.52 -3.66 7.31
N PRO A 220 -18.65 -3.73 8.05
CA PRO A 220 -19.30 -2.55 8.64
C PRO A 220 -18.42 -1.78 9.63
N ASN A 221 -17.42 -2.45 10.22
CA ASN A 221 -16.46 -1.85 11.15
C ASN A 221 -15.16 -1.37 10.49
N CYS A 222 -14.93 -1.65 9.20
CA CYS A 222 -13.74 -1.23 8.48
C CYS A 222 -13.72 0.30 8.33
N LEU A 223 -12.61 0.93 8.68
CA LEU A 223 -12.40 2.37 8.47
C LEU A 223 -11.78 2.61 7.09
N ILE A 224 -12.30 3.59 6.36
CA ILE A 224 -11.88 3.94 5.01
C ILE A 224 -11.11 5.27 5.07
N ASN A 225 -9.93 5.36 4.43
CA ASN A 225 -9.19 6.63 4.40
C ASN A 225 -9.86 7.66 3.47
N SER A 226 -9.50 8.93 3.64
CA SER A 226 -10.04 10.03 2.84
C SER A 226 -9.64 10.00 1.37
N ARG A 227 -8.63 9.21 1.00
CA ARG A 227 -8.18 9.07 -0.39
C ARG A 227 -9.02 8.10 -1.22
N ILE A 228 -10.14 7.61 -0.69
CA ILE A 228 -11.20 7.01 -1.53
C ILE A 228 -11.72 8.00 -2.58
N GLY A 229 -11.62 9.31 -2.31
CA GLY A 229 -11.98 10.39 -3.24
C GLY A 229 -13.27 11.11 -2.87
N ASN A 230 -13.53 12.21 -3.58
CA ASN A 230 -14.80 12.95 -3.57
C ASN A 230 -15.27 13.41 -2.17
N GLY A 231 -14.32 13.72 -1.27
CA GLY A 231 -14.61 14.19 0.10
C GLY A 231 -15.21 13.13 1.03
N MET A 232 -15.05 11.85 0.69
CA MET A 232 -15.54 10.71 1.49
C MET A 232 -14.43 10.13 2.37
N GLY A 233 -14.76 9.10 3.17
CA GLY A 233 -13.86 8.42 4.10
C GLY A 233 -14.29 8.56 5.57
N ASP A 234 -13.78 7.69 6.43
CA ASP A 234 -14.02 7.70 7.88
C ASP A 234 -12.92 8.41 8.67
N TYR A 235 -11.72 8.55 8.08
CA TYR A 235 -10.57 9.25 8.67
C TYR A 235 -9.76 9.97 7.59
N GLY A 236 -9.11 11.07 7.98
CA GLY A 236 -8.23 11.82 7.10
C GLY A 236 -6.85 11.17 6.95
N SER A 237 -6.29 11.24 5.76
CA SER A 237 -4.88 10.95 5.48
C SER A 237 -4.20 12.23 4.98
N SER A 238 -3.00 12.54 5.49
CA SER A 238 -2.16 13.60 4.90
C SER A 238 -1.62 13.19 3.53
N ASN A 239 -0.89 14.10 2.87
CA ASN A 239 0.03 13.68 1.82
C ASN A 239 1.22 12.92 2.44
N ASP A 240 1.99 12.29 1.56
CA ASP A 240 3.11 11.42 1.90
C ASP A 240 4.19 12.18 2.68
N ASN A 241 4.60 11.65 3.84
CA ASN A 241 5.65 12.22 4.69
C ASN A 241 5.36 13.64 5.27
N GLU A 242 4.13 14.15 5.20
CA GLU A 242 3.73 15.44 5.79
C GLU A 242 3.56 15.34 7.32
N THR A 243 4.69 15.28 8.04
CA THR A 243 4.71 15.07 9.50
C THR A 243 4.27 16.28 10.31
N ASP A 244 4.00 17.42 9.68
CA ASP A 244 3.49 18.66 10.26
C ASP A 244 1.95 18.80 10.18
N ALA A 245 1.23 17.77 9.71
CA ALA A 245 -0.24 17.78 9.66
C ALA A 245 -0.92 18.02 11.03
N GLU A 246 -2.04 18.75 11.04
CA GLU A 246 -2.75 19.15 12.28
C GLU A 246 -3.95 18.24 12.64
N GLY A 247 -4.48 17.45 11.70
CA GLY A 247 -5.58 16.49 11.91
C GLY A 247 -6.95 17.09 12.29
N ASN A 248 -6.99 18.33 12.79
CA ASN A 248 -8.17 19.14 13.10
C ASN A 248 -9.22 18.41 13.97
N GLY A 249 -8.78 17.56 14.90
CA GLY A 249 -9.65 16.84 15.84
C GLY A 249 -10.43 15.66 15.24
N MET A 250 -10.22 15.34 13.96
CA MET A 250 -10.79 14.15 13.31
C MET A 250 -9.93 12.92 13.58
N LEU A 251 -10.46 11.73 13.25
CA LEU A 251 -9.59 10.57 13.07
C LEU A 251 -8.63 10.88 11.92
N TYR A 252 -7.32 10.73 12.15
CA TYR A 252 -6.32 11.17 11.20
C TYR A 252 -5.07 10.30 11.25
N GLU A 253 -4.43 10.13 10.10
CA GLU A 253 -3.22 9.35 9.94
C GLU A 253 -2.24 10.03 8.99
N VAL A 254 -0.95 9.99 9.32
CA VAL A 254 0.13 10.42 8.44
C VAL A 254 0.89 9.18 7.98
N PRO A 255 0.81 8.81 6.69
CA PRO A 255 1.66 7.78 6.13
C PRO A 255 3.06 8.37 5.86
N ALA A 256 4.11 7.62 6.18
CA ALA A 256 5.49 8.03 5.88
C ALA A 256 6.41 6.84 5.63
N THR A 257 7.50 7.07 4.92
CA THR A 257 8.54 6.08 4.61
C THR A 257 9.64 6.07 5.66
N LEU A 258 10.35 4.95 5.82
CA LEU A 258 11.56 4.91 6.65
C LEU A 258 12.77 5.52 5.97
N ASN A 259 12.96 5.25 4.68
CA ASN A 259 13.91 5.91 3.78
C ASN A 259 13.15 6.87 2.85
N ASP A 260 13.57 7.05 1.59
CA ASP A 260 12.97 7.99 0.65
C ASP A 260 12.01 7.30 -0.36
N THR A 261 11.66 6.04 -0.13
CA THR A 261 10.82 5.22 -1.03
C THR A 261 9.81 4.36 -0.27
N TRP A 262 8.69 4.01 -0.92
CA TRP A 262 7.72 3.07 -0.35
C TRP A 262 8.12 1.63 -0.66
N GLY A 263 8.26 1.29 -1.95
CA GLY A 263 8.79 0.01 -2.40
C GLY A 263 10.29 -0.13 -2.18
N TYR A 264 10.79 -1.36 -2.18
CA TYR A 264 12.22 -1.64 -1.98
C TYR A 264 13.10 -1.00 -3.07
N LYS A 265 14.16 -0.30 -2.65
CA LYS A 265 15.15 0.34 -3.54
C LYS A 265 16.55 0.04 -3.04
N ALA A 266 17.31 -0.79 -3.75
CA ALA A 266 18.54 -1.39 -3.23
C ALA A 266 19.63 -0.36 -2.87
N TYR A 267 19.63 0.78 -3.54
CA TYR A 267 20.64 1.84 -3.36
C TYR A 267 20.10 3.06 -2.60
N ASP A 268 18.85 3.03 -2.11
CA ASP A 268 18.36 4.03 -1.16
C ASP A 268 18.68 3.57 0.26
N GLN A 269 19.75 4.15 0.80
CA GLN A 269 20.24 3.89 2.15
C GLN A 269 20.00 5.09 3.09
N ASN A 270 19.13 6.03 2.71
CA ASN A 270 18.82 7.22 3.50
C ASN A 270 17.80 6.94 4.61
N TRP A 271 18.13 5.99 5.49
CA TRP A 271 17.25 5.59 6.58
C TRP A 271 17.15 6.71 7.62
N LYS A 272 15.92 7.07 8.01
CA LYS A 272 15.66 7.86 9.23
C LYS A 272 16.32 7.16 10.42
N SER A 273 16.62 7.90 11.50
CA SER A 273 17.09 7.29 12.74
C SER A 273 15.92 6.87 13.64
N ALA A 274 16.15 5.97 14.60
CA ALA A 274 15.14 5.63 15.61
C ALA A 274 14.70 6.86 16.42
N GLU A 275 15.61 7.81 16.68
CA GLU A 275 15.31 9.08 17.35
C GLU A 275 14.39 9.95 16.50
N THR A 276 14.66 10.07 15.20
CA THR A 276 13.81 10.81 14.26
C THR A 276 12.41 10.21 14.21
N VAL A 277 12.30 8.88 14.12
CA VAL A 277 11.02 8.16 14.10
C VAL A 277 10.23 8.41 15.40
N LEU A 278 10.89 8.32 16.57
CA LEU A 278 10.23 8.58 17.85
C LEU A 278 9.80 10.03 18.00
N LYS A 279 10.61 10.99 17.54
CA LYS A 279 10.27 12.42 17.56
C LYS A 279 8.99 12.69 16.75
N ILE A 280 8.98 12.28 15.47
CA ILE A 280 7.82 12.43 14.57
C ILE A 280 6.59 11.75 15.19
N LYS A 281 6.75 10.50 15.63
CA LYS A 281 5.68 9.73 16.27
C LYS A 281 5.10 10.48 17.47
N ASN A 282 5.93 11.05 18.34
CA ASN A 282 5.46 11.72 19.54
C ASN A 282 4.76 13.04 19.21
N GLU A 283 5.29 13.81 18.25
CA GLU A 283 4.69 15.05 17.76
C GLU A 283 3.32 14.82 17.09
N LEU A 284 3.18 13.79 16.26
CA LEU A 284 1.90 13.39 15.67
C LEU A 284 0.91 12.91 16.74
N ASN A 285 1.36 12.04 17.66
CA ASN A 285 0.50 11.53 18.72
C ASN A 285 0.02 12.62 19.69
N ALA A 286 0.82 13.65 19.94
CA ALA A 286 0.42 14.81 20.75
C ALA A 286 -0.74 15.59 20.10
N ARG A 287 -0.85 15.55 18.77
CA ARG A 287 -1.96 16.12 17.98
C ARG A 287 -3.11 15.12 17.75
N GLY A 288 -3.03 13.92 18.30
CA GLY A 288 -4.05 12.87 18.13
C GLY A 288 -4.02 12.19 16.76
N ILE A 289 -2.88 12.21 16.07
CA ILE A 289 -2.68 11.68 14.72
C ILE A 289 -1.91 10.35 14.80
N ASN A 290 -2.41 9.33 14.10
CA ASN A 290 -1.72 8.06 13.96
C ASN A 290 -0.54 8.20 12.99
N TYR A 291 0.59 7.57 13.34
CA TYR A 291 1.74 7.49 12.45
C TYR A 291 1.77 6.13 11.76
N LEU A 292 1.62 6.10 10.44
CA LEU A 292 1.67 4.88 9.64
C LEU A 292 3.03 4.82 8.93
N LEU A 293 3.93 3.98 9.45
CA LEU A 293 5.33 3.96 9.02
C LEU A 293 5.62 2.77 8.11
N ASN A 294 6.11 3.04 6.90
CA ASN A 294 6.31 2.05 5.86
C ASN A 294 7.64 1.30 5.93
N VAL A 295 7.59 0.01 5.56
CA VAL A 295 8.72 -0.81 5.12
C VAL A 295 8.48 -1.32 3.69
N GLY A 296 9.56 -1.45 2.91
CA GLY A 296 9.54 -2.08 1.59
C GLY A 296 10.33 -3.39 1.60
N PRO A 297 9.69 -4.56 1.69
CA PRO A 297 10.38 -5.86 1.67
C PRO A 297 11.13 -6.11 0.36
N ASP A 298 12.26 -6.80 0.49
CA ASP A 298 13.18 -7.12 -0.60
C ASP A 298 12.64 -8.27 -1.49
N PRO A 299 13.30 -8.60 -2.62
CA PRO A 299 12.89 -9.68 -3.54
C PRO A 299 12.66 -11.05 -2.89
N LEU A 300 13.28 -11.31 -1.74
CA LEU A 300 13.15 -12.58 -1.04
C LEU A 300 12.07 -12.56 0.04
N GLY A 301 11.35 -11.44 0.22
CA GLY A 301 10.29 -11.28 1.22
C GLY A 301 10.80 -10.84 2.59
N ARG A 302 12.04 -10.35 2.69
CA ARG A 302 12.63 -9.90 3.95
C ARG A 302 12.40 -8.41 4.13
N ILE A 303 12.02 -7.99 5.32
CA ILE A 303 12.11 -6.56 5.68
C ILE A 303 13.61 -6.21 5.75
N PRO A 304 14.06 -5.12 5.10
CA PRO A 304 15.48 -4.77 5.08
C PRO A 304 16.07 -4.65 6.49
N ALA A 305 17.28 -5.20 6.69
CA ALA A 305 17.92 -5.22 8.01
C ALA A 305 17.99 -3.84 8.70
N PRO A 306 18.31 -2.72 8.01
CA PRO A 306 18.27 -1.39 8.62
C PRO A 306 16.88 -1.01 9.15
N SER A 307 15.80 -1.39 8.46
CA SER A 307 14.43 -1.17 8.93
C SER A 307 14.12 -2.02 10.16
N VAL A 308 14.53 -3.29 10.17
CA VAL A 308 14.36 -4.21 11.32
C VAL A 308 15.09 -3.67 12.55
N ASP A 309 16.37 -3.33 12.43
CA ASP A 309 17.20 -2.85 13.53
C ASP A 309 16.65 -1.56 14.11
N LEU A 310 16.25 -0.62 13.25
CA LEU A 310 15.64 0.63 13.66
C LEU A 310 14.31 0.42 14.39
N LEU A 311 13.40 -0.38 13.85
CA LEU A 311 12.08 -0.59 14.45
C LEU A 311 12.18 -1.33 15.79
N ARG A 312 13.14 -2.27 15.92
CA ARG A 312 13.48 -2.88 17.21
C ARG A 312 14.03 -1.85 18.20
N GLU A 313 14.86 -0.91 17.75
CA GLU A 313 15.39 0.16 18.58
C GLU A 313 14.29 1.14 19.04
N VAL A 314 13.36 1.50 18.14
CA VAL A 314 12.14 2.26 18.49
C VAL A 314 11.36 1.55 19.58
N GLY A 315 11.17 0.23 19.46
CA GLY A 315 10.52 -0.60 20.47
C GLY A 315 11.21 -0.58 21.83
N LYS A 316 12.55 -0.66 21.86
CA LYS A 316 13.35 -0.63 23.09
C LYS A 316 13.25 0.72 23.81
N ARG A 317 13.32 1.83 23.06
CA ARG A 317 13.28 3.21 23.60
C ARG A 317 11.89 3.70 24.01
N ARG A 318 10.84 2.93 23.72
CA ARG A 318 9.46 3.24 24.14
C ARG A 318 9.22 3.01 25.63
N LYS A 319 10.00 2.13 26.26
CA LYS A 319 9.90 1.79 27.69
C LYS A 319 10.46 2.91 28.56
#